data_AF-A0A9W5YEY4-F1
#
_entry.id   AF-A0A9W5YEY4-F1
#
_cell.length_a   1.000
_cell.length_b   1.000
_cell.length_c   1.000
_cell.angle_alpha   90.00
_cell.angle_beta   90.00
_cell.angle_gamma   90.00
#
_symmetry.space_group_name_H-M   'P 1'
#
loop_
_entity.id
_entity.type
_entity.pdbx_description
1 polymer ?
#
loop_
_entity_poly.entity_id
_entity_poly.type
_entity_poly.pdbx_seq_one_letter_code
_entity_poly.pdbx_strand_id
1 'polypeptide(L)'
;MKVAIIGAGIGGTKLLNLFKDMDNVVIGLVVDKNYNAPGIILAQEHNIKYSNSMNDIDDSIDVIIEATGIKEMADTIKDKFSEKQIVDSKMAQLMMNIVDKQILISDQLNNQLNVINKTTKVLKKEMDKVSTTTKFLNDVSHNLIHSSNESKQYINESDEIIDSVNHITQQIKILGLNANIEAARAGEHGRGFSVVANEVQKLSDNTKMFADEISGLLKSLSKENENINTQIEKLSNLTEEQDDMATNVNEVIEELVTKVAR
;
A
#
# COMPACT_ATOMS: atom_id res chain seq x y z
N MET A 1 -14.61 47.34 -6.35
CA MET A 1 -15.52 47.84 -5.30
C MET A 1 -14.70 48.46 -4.19
N LYS A 2 -14.93 49.72 -3.84
CA LYS A 2 -14.19 50.42 -2.78
C LYS A 2 -14.98 50.41 -1.47
N VAL A 3 -14.38 49.88 -0.40
CA VAL A 3 -15.06 49.64 0.87
C VAL A 3 -14.51 50.52 1.99
N ALA A 4 -15.37 50.98 2.89
CA ALA A 4 -14.97 51.56 4.17
C ALA A 4 -15.38 50.64 5.32
N ILE A 5 -14.48 50.39 6.26
CA ILE A 5 -14.74 49.57 7.45
C ILE A 5 -14.85 50.49 8.66
N ILE A 6 -16.01 50.50 9.32
CA ILE A 6 -16.26 51.29 10.53
C ILE A 6 -16.23 50.35 11.74
N GLY A 7 -15.29 50.59 12.65
CA GLY A 7 -14.93 49.71 13.75
C GLY A 7 -13.72 48.85 13.38
N ALA A 8 -12.58 49.12 13.99
CA ALA A 8 -11.29 48.47 13.74
C ALA A 8 -10.82 47.63 14.95
N GLY A 9 -11.76 47.20 15.80
CA GLY A 9 -11.53 46.16 16.81
C GLY A 9 -11.24 44.79 16.18
N ILE A 10 -11.35 43.71 16.96
CA ILE A 10 -11.03 42.34 16.49
C ILE A 10 -11.80 41.99 15.21
N GLY A 11 -13.10 42.28 15.17
CA GLY A 11 -13.94 41.94 14.02
C GLY A 11 -13.60 42.70 12.74
N GLY A 12 -13.47 44.02 12.84
CA GLY A 12 -13.04 44.86 11.72
C GLY A 12 -11.64 44.52 11.22
N THR A 13 -10.74 44.12 12.11
CA THR A 13 -9.38 43.66 11.74
C THR A 13 -9.42 42.38 10.90
N LYS A 14 -10.30 41.42 11.24
CA LYS A 14 -10.48 40.20 10.45
C LYS A 14 -11.04 40.51 9.05
N LEU A 15 -12.02 41.40 8.96
CA LEU A 15 -12.58 41.85 7.68
C LEU A 15 -11.56 42.62 6.84
N LEU A 16 -10.74 43.46 7.47
CA LEU A 16 -9.62 44.15 6.84
C LEU A 16 -8.62 43.16 6.23
N ASN A 17 -8.20 42.14 6.98
CA ASN A 17 -7.34 41.07 6.45
C ASN A 17 -8.00 40.30 5.30
N LEU A 18 -9.29 39.97 5.42
CA LEU A 18 -10.02 39.27 4.36
C LEU A 18 -10.02 40.05 3.04
N PHE A 19 -10.36 41.34 3.09
CA PHE A 19 -10.53 42.15 1.89
C PHE A 19 -9.23 42.61 1.27
N LYS A 20 -8.12 42.64 2.03
CA LYS A 20 -6.82 43.06 1.52
C LYS A 20 -6.30 42.15 0.40
N ASP A 21 -6.60 40.87 0.50
CA ASP A 21 -6.10 39.83 -0.42
C ASP A 21 -7.08 39.55 -1.57
N MET A 22 -8.14 40.36 -1.74
CA MET A 22 -9.13 40.21 -2.81
C MET A 22 -8.88 41.20 -3.96
N ASP A 23 -8.60 40.68 -5.16
CA ASP A 23 -8.30 41.49 -6.35
C ASP A 23 -9.39 42.52 -6.73
N ASN A 24 -10.65 42.25 -6.37
CA ASN A 24 -11.81 43.07 -6.76
C ASN A 24 -12.28 44.04 -5.65
N VAL A 25 -11.61 44.07 -4.49
CA VAL A 25 -11.96 44.91 -3.34
C VAL A 25 -10.80 45.85 -3.02
N VAL A 26 -11.10 47.15 -2.95
CA VAL A 26 -10.13 48.17 -2.53
C VAL A 26 -10.59 48.73 -1.19
N ILE A 27 -9.76 48.62 -0.16
CA ILE A 27 -10.07 49.18 1.15
C ILE A 27 -9.72 50.67 1.11
N GLY A 28 -10.76 51.49 1.05
CA GLY A 28 -10.64 52.93 0.86
C GLY A 28 -10.44 53.71 2.15
N LEU A 29 -11.01 53.24 3.26
CA LEU A 29 -10.88 53.87 4.57
C LEU A 29 -11.17 52.87 5.71
N VAL A 30 -10.37 52.90 6.77
CA VAL A 30 -10.68 52.23 8.04
C VAL A 30 -10.95 53.27 9.12
N VAL A 31 -12.11 53.21 9.78
CA VAL A 31 -12.55 54.21 10.76
C VAL A 31 -12.65 53.59 12.14
N ASP A 32 -11.93 54.12 13.11
CA ASP A 32 -12.11 53.78 14.53
C ASP A 32 -11.71 54.95 15.42
N LYS A 33 -12.49 55.21 16.47
CA LYS A 33 -12.21 56.29 17.43
C LYS A 33 -10.84 56.10 18.11
N ASN A 34 -10.39 54.87 18.26
CA ASN A 34 -9.12 54.51 18.85
C ASN A 34 -8.06 54.26 17.77
N TYR A 35 -7.10 55.18 17.63
CA TYR A 35 -5.96 55.01 16.72
C TYR A 35 -5.04 53.83 17.06
N ASN A 36 -5.14 53.28 18.27
CA ASN A 36 -4.40 52.10 18.69
C ASN A 36 -5.21 50.80 18.50
N ALA A 37 -6.38 50.86 17.86
CA ALA A 37 -7.16 49.67 17.55
C ALA A 37 -6.37 48.75 16.60
N PRO A 38 -6.44 47.42 16.75
CA PRO A 38 -5.63 46.49 15.95
C PRO A 38 -5.80 46.67 14.43
N GLY A 39 -7.02 46.99 13.97
CA GLY A 39 -7.28 47.20 12.55
C GLY A 39 -6.74 48.52 12.02
N ILE A 40 -6.56 49.54 12.87
CA ILE A 40 -5.90 50.80 12.47
C ILE A 40 -4.39 50.57 12.32
N ILE A 41 -3.78 49.83 13.25
CA ILE A 41 -2.36 49.45 13.17
C ILE A 41 -2.10 48.63 11.90
N LEU A 42 -2.95 47.64 11.63
CA LEU A 42 -2.87 46.83 10.41
C LEU A 42 -3.08 47.67 9.13
N ALA A 43 -3.99 48.65 9.16
CA ALA A 43 -4.19 49.58 8.05
C ALA A 43 -2.93 50.42 7.79
N GLN A 44 -2.24 50.88 8.85
CA GLN A 44 -0.98 51.62 8.75
C GLN A 44 0.13 50.77 8.11
N GLU A 45 0.31 49.53 8.57
CA GLU A 45 1.32 48.60 8.03
C GLU A 45 1.15 48.35 6.52
N HIS A 46 -0.10 48.41 6.05
CA HIS A 46 -0.45 48.19 4.64
C HIS A 46 -0.71 49.47 3.84
N ASN A 47 -0.38 50.65 4.38
CA ASN A 47 -0.61 51.95 3.74
C ASN A 47 -2.08 52.21 3.32
N ILE A 48 -3.03 51.67 4.08
CA ILE A 48 -4.46 51.88 3.88
C ILE A 48 -4.86 53.15 4.64
N LYS A 49 -5.66 54.03 4.03
CA LYS A 49 -6.14 55.26 4.66
C LYS A 49 -6.97 54.92 5.90
N TYR A 50 -6.77 55.65 6.99
CA TYR A 50 -7.50 55.46 8.24
C TYR A 50 -7.93 56.80 8.84
N SER A 51 -8.97 56.79 9.69
CA SER A 51 -9.47 57.98 10.39
C SER A 51 -10.12 57.62 11.73
N ASN A 52 -10.27 58.60 12.61
CA ASN A 52 -11.09 58.50 13.82
C ASN A 52 -12.54 58.97 13.64
N SER A 53 -12.90 59.43 12.44
CA SER A 53 -14.18 60.03 12.15
C SER A 53 -14.80 59.42 10.90
N MET A 54 -16.08 59.03 11.02
CA MET A 54 -16.86 58.57 9.87
C MET A 54 -17.12 59.69 8.84
N ASN A 55 -16.89 60.96 9.20
CA ASN A 55 -17.07 62.10 8.29
C ASN A 55 -16.06 62.08 7.13
N ASP A 56 -14.96 61.35 7.28
CA ASP A 56 -13.90 61.29 6.29
C ASP A 56 -14.18 60.25 5.19
N ILE A 57 -15.34 59.57 5.27
CA ILE A 57 -15.89 58.73 4.20
C ILE A 57 -16.37 59.64 3.08
N ASP A 58 -15.68 59.59 1.95
CA ASP A 58 -15.98 60.37 0.76
C ASP A 58 -16.89 59.61 -0.23
N ASP A 59 -17.28 60.30 -1.31
CA ASP A 59 -18.17 59.74 -2.33
C ASP A 59 -17.57 58.55 -3.08
N SER A 60 -16.25 58.38 -3.07
CA SER A 60 -15.57 57.29 -3.78
C SER A 60 -15.77 55.91 -3.12
N ILE A 61 -16.30 55.85 -1.89
CA ILE A 61 -16.63 54.61 -1.19
C ILE A 61 -17.97 54.08 -1.70
N ASP A 62 -17.98 52.85 -2.21
CA ASP A 62 -19.19 52.17 -2.71
C ASP A 62 -19.99 51.52 -1.58
N VAL A 63 -19.27 50.87 -0.64
CA VAL A 63 -19.87 50.05 0.43
C VAL A 63 -19.28 50.42 1.79
N ILE A 64 -20.15 50.60 2.79
CA ILE A 64 -19.77 50.80 4.18
C ILE A 64 -20.04 49.52 4.97
N ILE A 65 -19.04 49.03 5.68
CA ILE A 65 -19.12 47.83 6.52
C ILE A 65 -19.09 48.27 7.99
N GLU A 66 -20.20 48.10 8.68
CA GLU A 66 -20.34 48.40 10.11
C GLU A 66 -19.92 47.18 10.93
N ALA A 67 -18.74 47.26 11.54
CA ALA A 67 -18.13 46.20 12.34
C ALA A 67 -18.03 46.57 13.83
N THR A 68 -18.75 47.61 14.29
CA THR A 68 -18.76 48.04 15.69
C THR A 68 -19.69 47.21 16.56
N GLY A 69 -20.75 46.63 15.98
CA GLY A 69 -21.79 45.90 16.72
C GLY A 69 -22.76 46.81 17.49
N ILE A 70 -22.69 48.13 17.29
CA ILE A 70 -23.48 49.12 18.02
C ILE A 70 -24.70 49.49 17.17
N LYS A 71 -25.91 49.21 17.67
CA LYS A 71 -27.16 49.47 16.94
C LYS A 71 -27.33 50.95 16.55
N GLU A 72 -27.06 51.86 17.48
CA GLU A 72 -27.13 53.31 17.22
C GLU A 72 -26.16 53.76 16.13
N MET A 73 -25.00 53.11 16.02
CA MET A 73 -24.02 53.38 14.97
C MET A 73 -24.57 52.94 13.61
N ALA A 74 -25.18 51.76 13.54
CA ALA A 74 -25.82 51.27 12.32
C ALA A 74 -26.95 52.19 11.84
N ASP A 75 -27.79 52.69 12.76
CA ASP A 75 -28.87 53.65 12.44
C ASP A 75 -28.28 54.98 11.96
N THR A 76 -27.24 55.49 12.64
CA THR A 76 -26.53 56.73 12.24
C THR A 76 -25.90 56.62 10.85
N ILE A 77 -25.29 55.47 10.51
CA ILE A 77 -24.69 55.23 9.20
C ILE A 77 -25.77 55.19 8.12
N LYS A 78 -26.92 54.56 8.38
CA LYS A 78 -28.05 54.51 7.44
C LYS A 78 -28.65 55.89 7.16
N ASP A 79 -28.86 56.69 8.20
CA ASP A 79 -29.43 58.03 8.06
C ASP A 79 -28.48 58.96 7.31
N LYS A 80 -27.18 58.83 7.55
CA LYS A 80 -26.16 59.71 6.98
C LYS A 80 -25.72 59.33 5.57
N PHE A 81 -25.68 58.04 5.25
CA PHE A 81 -25.18 57.50 3.99
C PHE A 81 -26.28 56.72 3.25
N SER A 82 -27.46 57.33 3.11
CA SER A 82 -28.66 56.70 2.54
C SER A 82 -28.52 56.23 1.09
N GLU A 83 -27.61 56.85 0.32
CA GLU A 83 -27.34 56.50 -1.08
C GLU A 83 -26.26 55.41 -1.25
N LYS A 84 -25.56 55.00 -0.17
CA LYS A 84 -24.48 54.01 -0.21
C LYS A 84 -24.97 52.63 0.24
N GLN A 85 -24.31 51.57 -0.22
CA GLN A 85 -24.60 50.21 0.26
C GLN A 85 -24.02 50.01 1.65
N ILE A 86 -24.81 49.47 2.58
CA ILE A 86 -24.41 49.28 3.98
C ILE A 86 -24.50 47.80 4.35
N VAL A 87 -23.39 47.25 4.83
CA VAL A 87 -23.32 45.95 5.48
C VAL A 87 -23.40 46.21 6.99
N ASP A 88 -24.49 45.79 7.63
CA ASP A 88 -24.67 45.96 9.07
C ASP A 88 -23.83 44.95 9.88
N SER A 89 -23.74 45.18 11.20
CA SER A 89 -23.00 44.31 12.11
C SER A 89 -23.44 42.84 12.10
N LYS A 90 -24.71 42.52 11.81
CA LYS A 90 -25.15 41.11 11.73
C LYS A 90 -24.59 40.43 10.48
N MET A 91 -24.63 41.11 9.34
CA MET A 91 -24.03 40.62 8.10
C MET A 91 -22.51 40.57 8.20
N ALA A 92 -21.87 41.58 8.81
CA ALA A 92 -20.44 41.57 9.09
C ALA A 92 -20.06 40.40 10.01
N GLN A 93 -20.87 40.09 11.03
CA GLN A 93 -20.67 38.93 11.89
C GLN A 93 -20.82 37.60 11.16
N LEU A 94 -21.80 37.48 10.25
CA LEU A 94 -21.92 36.31 9.38
C LEU A 94 -20.70 36.13 8.49
N MET A 95 -20.19 37.21 7.88
CA MET A 95 -18.95 37.19 7.09
C MET A 95 -17.76 36.71 7.92
N MET A 96 -17.59 37.23 9.14
CA MET A 96 -16.51 36.78 10.04
C MET A 96 -16.60 35.30 10.38
N ASN A 97 -17.79 34.78 10.67
CA ASN A 97 -17.98 33.36 10.95
C ASN A 97 -17.64 32.47 9.74
N ILE A 98 -17.92 32.94 8.53
CA ILE A 98 -17.54 32.24 7.28
C ILE A 98 -16.01 32.20 7.16
N VAL A 99 -15.32 33.32 7.41
CA VAL A 99 -13.86 33.39 7.38
C VAL A 99 -13.23 32.46 8.42
N ASP A 100 -13.70 32.50 9.67
CA ASP A 100 -13.18 31.64 10.74
C ASP A 100 -13.37 30.16 10.38
N LYS A 101 -14.51 29.80 9.80
CA LYS A 101 -14.75 28.44 9.30
C LYS A 101 -13.86 28.08 8.12
N GLN A 102 -13.56 29.03 7.23
CA GLN A 102 -12.67 28.83 6.09
C GLN A 102 -11.22 28.59 6.53
N ILE A 103 -10.73 29.34 7.52
CA ILE A 103 -9.42 29.13 8.13
C ILE A 103 -9.34 27.73 8.74
N LEU A 104 -10.36 27.33 9.51
CA LEU A 104 -10.42 25.99 10.10
C LEU A 104 -10.40 24.88 9.03
N ILE A 105 -11.15 25.04 7.94
CA ILE A 105 -11.16 24.10 6.82
C ILE A 105 -9.77 24.05 6.15
N SER A 106 -9.11 25.19 5.98
CA SER A 106 -7.77 25.27 5.40
C SER A 106 -6.73 24.54 6.25
N ASP A 107 -6.76 24.72 7.58
CA ASP A 107 -5.87 24.01 8.50
C ASP A 107 -6.14 22.50 8.49
N GLN A 108 -7.41 22.09 8.43
CA GLN A 108 -7.79 20.69 8.29
C GLN A 108 -7.28 20.09 6.97
N LEU A 109 -7.41 20.83 5.86
CA LEU A 109 -6.94 20.40 4.55
C LEU A 109 -5.41 20.23 4.52
N ASN A 110 -4.66 21.19 5.08
CA ASN A 110 -3.21 21.11 5.19
C ASN A 110 -2.75 19.89 6.01
N ASN A 111 -3.44 19.61 7.12
CA ASN A 111 -3.17 18.40 7.91
C ASN A 111 -3.48 17.12 7.13
N GLN A 112 -4.58 17.07 6.38
CA GLN A 112 -4.91 15.94 5.51
C GLN A 112 -3.86 15.72 4.41
N LEU A 113 -3.40 16.79 3.75
CA LEU A 113 -2.35 16.71 2.73
C LEU A 113 -1.04 16.16 3.29
N ASN A 114 -0.66 16.56 4.50
CA ASN A 114 0.52 16.01 5.18
C ASN A 114 0.38 14.51 5.46
N VAL A 115 -0.80 14.07 5.91
CA VAL A 115 -1.09 12.65 6.13
C VAL A 115 -1.02 11.88 4.81
N ILE A 116 -1.64 12.39 3.74
CA ILE A 116 -1.60 11.77 2.41
C ILE A 116 -0.16 11.64 1.93
N ASN A 117 0.63 12.72 1.94
CA ASN A 117 2.03 12.69 1.53
C ASN A 117 2.87 11.66 2.31
N LYS A 118 2.67 11.56 3.62
CA LYS A 118 3.35 10.55 4.45
C LYS A 118 2.91 9.14 4.05
N THR A 119 1.62 8.91 3.89
CA THR A 119 1.06 7.61 3.49
C THR A 119 1.56 7.19 2.11
N THR A 120 1.58 8.09 1.13
CA THR A 120 2.08 7.83 -0.23
C THR A 120 3.56 7.44 -0.23
N LYS A 121 4.39 8.09 0.59
CA LYS A 121 5.81 7.70 0.75
C LYS A 121 5.97 6.30 1.35
N VAL A 122 5.17 5.98 2.36
CA VAL A 122 5.17 4.64 2.97
C VAL A 122 4.73 3.60 1.95
N LEU A 123 3.62 3.85 1.24
CA LEU A 123 3.10 2.95 0.21
C LEU A 123 4.15 2.68 -0.88
N LYS A 124 4.82 3.71 -1.38
CA LYS A 124 5.89 3.56 -2.38
C LYS A 124 7.00 2.61 -1.89
N LYS A 125 7.47 2.81 -0.66
CA LYS A 125 8.49 1.95 -0.06
C LYS A 125 8.01 0.51 0.11
N GLU A 126 6.75 0.30 0.49
CA GLU A 126 6.20 -1.05 0.61
C GLU A 126 6.03 -1.70 -0.78
N MET A 127 5.67 -0.95 -1.82
CA MET A 127 5.61 -1.47 -3.19
C MET A 127 7.00 -1.85 -3.74
N ASP A 128 8.04 -1.08 -3.42
CA ASP A 128 9.42 -1.45 -3.76
C ASP A 128 9.79 -2.81 -3.12
N LYS A 129 9.43 -3.03 -1.85
CA LYS A 129 9.65 -4.31 -1.17
C LYS A 129 8.85 -5.44 -1.80
N VAL A 130 7.58 -5.20 -2.15
CA VAL A 130 6.74 -6.19 -2.85
C VAL A 130 7.43 -6.60 -4.15
N SER A 131 7.85 -5.65 -4.99
CA SER A 131 8.56 -5.94 -6.24
C SER A 131 9.84 -6.76 -6.03
N THR A 132 10.64 -6.44 -5.00
CA THR A 132 11.84 -7.24 -4.69
C THR A 132 11.49 -8.66 -4.22
N THR A 133 10.40 -8.82 -3.48
CA THR A 133 9.93 -10.12 -2.99
C THR A 133 9.40 -10.97 -4.14
N THR A 134 8.63 -10.39 -5.06
CA THR A 134 8.15 -11.05 -6.29
C THR A 134 9.30 -11.60 -7.12
N LYS A 135 10.37 -10.81 -7.34
CA LYS A 135 11.57 -11.28 -8.04
C LYS A 135 12.24 -12.45 -7.33
N PHE A 136 12.39 -12.36 -6.02
CA PHE A 136 12.95 -13.45 -5.23
C PHE A 136 12.09 -14.72 -5.31
N LEU A 137 10.77 -14.61 -5.28
CA LEU A 137 9.85 -15.75 -5.42
C LEU A 137 9.96 -16.41 -6.80
N ASN A 138 10.13 -15.64 -7.87
CA ASN A 138 10.39 -16.18 -9.21
C ASN A 138 11.70 -16.96 -9.26
N ASP A 139 12.77 -16.44 -8.67
CA ASP A 139 14.07 -17.15 -8.59
C ASP A 139 13.94 -18.45 -7.78
N VAL A 140 13.22 -18.42 -6.65
CA VAL A 140 12.94 -19.61 -5.84
C VAL A 140 12.13 -20.63 -6.63
N SER A 141 11.10 -20.19 -7.37
CA SER A 141 10.28 -21.05 -8.22
C SER A 141 11.13 -21.77 -9.28
N HIS A 142 12.00 -21.03 -9.98
CA HIS A 142 12.92 -21.61 -10.96
C HIS A 142 13.85 -22.67 -10.34
N ASN A 143 14.42 -22.39 -9.16
CA ASN A 143 15.28 -23.34 -8.46
C ASN A 143 14.52 -24.60 -8.03
N LEU A 144 13.26 -24.46 -7.58
CA LEU A 144 12.41 -25.59 -7.21
C LEU A 144 12.07 -26.46 -8.43
N ILE A 145 11.80 -25.86 -9.59
CA ILE A 145 11.59 -26.62 -10.85
C ILE A 145 12.83 -27.44 -11.18
N HIS A 146 14.01 -26.83 -11.09
CA HIS A 146 15.26 -27.53 -11.36
C HIS A 146 15.47 -28.71 -10.40
N SER A 147 15.31 -28.48 -9.09
CA SER A 147 15.47 -29.52 -8.08
C SER A 147 14.43 -30.65 -8.20
N SER A 148 13.19 -30.33 -8.58
CA SER A 148 12.16 -31.33 -8.83
C SER A 148 12.49 -32.20 -10.05
N ASN A 149 13.03 -31.59 -11.11
CA ASN A 149 13.48 -32.34 -12.29
C ASN A 149 14.67 -33.26 -11.98
N GLU A 150 15.66 -32.79 -11.22
CA GLU A 150 16.78 -33.63 -10.76
C GLU A 150 16.28 -34.80 -9.90
N SER A 151 15.36 -34.54 -8.97
CA SER A 151 14.76 -35.58 -8.13
C SER A 151 14.00 -36.61 -8.97
N LYS A 152 13.30 -36.18 -10.02
CA LYS A 152 12.65 -37.10 -10.98
C LYS A 152 13.66 -37.99 -11.69
N GLN A 153 14.80 -37.43 -12.09
CA GLN A 153 15.87 -38.20 -12.73
C GLN A 153 16.44 -39.26 -11.77
N TYR A 154 16.76 -38.89 -10.52
CA TYR A 154 17.27 -39.85 -9.54
C TYR A 154 16.28 -40.97 -9.20
N ILE A 155 14.98 -40.65 -9.16
CA ILE A 155 13.93 -41.67 -8.99
C ILE A 155 13.95 -42.66 -10.15
N ASN A 156 14.00 -42.18 -11.39
CA ASN A 156 14.04 -43.05 -12.58
C ASN A 156 15.32 -43.92 -12.60
N GLU A 157 16.49 -43.34 -12.32
CA GLU A 157 17.75 -44.08 -12.24
C GLU A 157 17.70 -45.15 -11.12
N SER A 158 17.04 -44.84 -9.99
CA SER A 158 16.86 -45.79 -8.90
C SER A 158 15.92 -46.94 -9.29
N ASP A 159 14.84 -46.65 -10.03
CA ASP A 159 13.93 -47.68 -10.56
C ASP A 159 14.68 -48.64 -11.50
N GLU A 160 15.54 -48.14 -12.41
CA GLU A 160 16.36 -48.98 -13.30
C GLU A 160 17.33 -49.92 -12.53
N ILE A 161 17.91 -49.41 -11.43
CA ILE A 161 18.77 -50.20 -10.54
C ILE A 161 17.94 -51.29 -9.86
N ILE A 162 16.75 -50.99 -9.36
CA ILE A 162 15.87 -51.96 -8.70
C ILE A 162 15.39 -53.04 -9.67
N ASP A 163 15.10 -52.69 -10.92
CA ASP A 163 14.79 -53.66 -11.98
C ASP A 163 15.97 -54.61 -12.23
N SER A 164 17.20 -54.08 -12.25
CA SER A 164 18.42 -54.87 -12.39
C SER A 164 18.64 -55.81 -11.20
N VAL A 165 18.40 -55.33 -9.97
CA VAL A 165 18.46 -56.15 -8.75
C VAL A 165 17.45 -57.29 -8.84
N ASN A 166 16.21 -57.00 -9.21
CA ASN A 166 15.16 -58.01 -9.40
C ASN A 166 15.57 -59.08 -10.43
N HIS A 167 16.19 -58.67 -11.54
CA HIS A 167 16.70 -59.60 -12.56
C HIS A 167 17.80 -60.51 -12.00
N ILE A 168 18.77 -59.95 -11.29
CA ILE A 168 19.88 -60.71 -10.66
C ILE A 168 19.32 -61.68 -9.62
N THR A 169 18.41 -61.22 -8.76
CA THR A 169 17.75 -62.04 -7.75
C THR A 169 17.02 -63.22 -8.40
N GLN A 170 16.31 -63.00 -9.50
CA GLN A 170 15.63 -64.09 -10.21
C GLN A 170 16.62 -65.12 -10.79
N GLN A 171 17.78 -64.68 -11.30
CA GLN A 171 18.84 -65.59 -11.74
C GLN A 171 19.42 -66.39 -10.58
N ILE A 172 19.72 -65.74 -9.43
CA ILE A 172 20.22 -66.41 -8.22
C ILE A 172 19.24 -67.47 -7.74
N LYS A 173 17.92 -67.18 -7.78
CA LYS A 173 16.88 -68.15 -7.43
C LYS A 173 16.94 -69.40 -8.31
N ILE A 174 17.12 -69.24 -9.61
CA ILE A 174 17.25 -70.36 -10.56
C ILE A 174 18.55 -71.14 -10.31
N LEU A 175 19.66 -70.45 -10.04
CA LEU A 175 20.94 -71.08 -9.67
C LEU A 175 20.80 -71.91 -8.39
N GLY A 176 20.16 -71.37 -7.35
CA GLY A 176 19.88 -72.09 -6.11
C GLY A 176 18.97 -73.30 -6.32
N LEU A 177 17.99 -73.21 -7.22
CA LEU A 177 17.15 -74.35 -7.61
C LEU A 177 17.96 -75.45 -8.30
N ASN A 178 18.80 -75.10 -9.26
CA ASN A 178 19.66 -76.05 -9.95
C ASN A 178 20.64 -76.74 -8.98
N ALA A 179 21.21 -75.98 -8.04
CA ALA A 179 22.08 -76.53 -6.99
C ALA A 179 21.34 -77.51 -6.07
N ASN A 180 20.08 -77.22 -5.71
CA ASN A 180 19.24 -78.12 -4.93
C ASN A 180 18.92 -79.43 -5.68
N ILE A 181 18.66 -79.34 -6.99
CA ILE A 181 18.43 -80.53 -7.85
C ILE A 181 19.68 -81.41 -7.88
N GLU A 182 20.87 -80.82 -8.09
CA GLU A 182 22.11 -81.60 -8.16
C GLU A 182 22.51 -82.18 -6.79
N ALA A 183 22.25 -81.44 -5.70
CA ALA A 183 22.43 -81.94 -4.34
C ALA A 183 21.52 -83.16 -4.05
N ALA A 184 20.26 -83.12 -4.50
CA ALA A 184 19.36 -84.27 -4.39
C ALA A 184 19.85 -85.47 -5.23
N ARG A 185 20.41 -85.21 -6.41
CA ARG A 185 20.97 -86.23 -7.31
C ARG A 185 22.19 -86.94 -6.72
N ALA A 186 23.02 -86.23 -5.96
CA ALA A 186 24.18 -86.78 -5.25
C ALA A 186 23.81 -87.60 -3.99
N GLY A 187 22.53 -87.65 -3.60
CA GLY A 187 22.04 -88.46 -2.48
C GLY A 187 22.67 -88.05 -1.13
N GLU A 188 23.19 -89.01 -0.38
CA GLU A 188 23.81 -88.78 0.93
C GLU A 188 25.01 -87.80 0.87
N HIS A 189 25.78 -87.82 -0.24
CA HIS A 189 26.93 -86.93 -0.43
C HIS A 189 26.53 -85.47 -0.72
N GLY A 190 25.28 -85.23 -1.13
CA GLY A 190 24.76 -83.90 -1.46
C GLY A 190 24.07 -83.17 -0.30
N ARG A 191 23.89 -83.79 0.87
CA ARG A 191 23.14 -83.20 2.00
C ARG A 191 23.63 -81.81 2.41
N GLY A 192 24.95 -81.62 2.52
CA GLY A 192 25.54 -80.31 2.86
C GLY A 192 25.26 -79.25 1.79
N PHE A 193 25.33 -79.61 0.51
CA PHE A 193 25.05 -78.71 -0.61
C PHE A 193 23.56 -78.32 -0.68
N SER A 194 22.64 -79.22 -0.33
CA SER A 194 21.21 -78.90 -0.28
C SER A 194 20.87 -77.86 0.79
N VAL A 195 21.54 -77.91 1.95
CA VAL A 195 21.36 -76.88 2.99
C VAL A 195 21.79 -75.51 2.47
N VAL A 196 22.96 -75.43 1.83
CA VAL A 196 23.46 -74.17 1.25
C VAL A 196 22.53 -73.67 0.14
N ALA A 197 22.08 -74.55 -0.77
CA ALA A 197 21.18 -74.18 -1.87
C ALA A 197 19.83 -73.63 -1.37
N ASN A 198 19.26 -74.23 -0.32
CA ASN A 198 18.05 -73.71 0.33
C ASN A 198 18.27 -72.33 0.96
N GLU A 199 19.42 -72.10 1.60
CA GLU A 199 19.74 -70.81 2.19
C GLU A 199 19.91 -69.72 1.12
N VAL A 200 20.54 -70.05 0.00
CA VAL A 200 20.65 -69.15 -1.18
C VAL A 200 19.28 -68.79 -1.75
N GLN A 201 18.34 -69.75 -1.84
CA GLN A 201 16.97 -69.45 -2.27
C GLN A 201 16.25 -68.50 -1.31
N LYS A 202 16.37 -68.71 0.01
CA LYS A 202 15.77 -67.81 1.00
C LYS A 202 16.36 -66.40 0.93
N LEU A 203 17.67 -66.28 0.80
CA LEU A 203 18.36 -64.99 0.60
C LEU A 203 17.84 -64.28 -0.66
N SER A 204 17.66 -65.02 -1.75
CA SER A 204 17.08 -64.49 -2.97
C SER A 204 15.64 -64.01 -2.77
N ASP A 205 14.79 -64.78 -2.08
CA ASP A 205 13.40 -64.39 -1.84
C ASP A 205 13.30 -63.15 -0.97
N ASN A 206 14.12 -63.05 0.08
CA ASN A 206 14.21 -61.86 0.92
C ASN A 206 14.71 -60.64 0.13
N THR A 207 15.70 -60.82 -0.74
CA THR A 207 16.23 -59.72 -1.58
C THR A 207 15.15 -59.17 -2.51
N LYS A 208 14.34 -60.06 -3.11
CA LYS A 208 13.20 -59.65 -3.95
C LYS A 208 12.17 -58.86 -3.15
N MET A 209 11.82 -59.34 -1.96
CA MET A 209 10.88 -58.64 -1.08
C MET A 209 11.35 -57.21 -0.76
N PHE A 210 12.63 -57.02 -0.43
CA PHE A 210 13.19 -55.68 -0.19
C PHE A 210 13.21 -54.82 -1.46
N ALA A 211 13.51 -55.40 -2.63
CA ALA A 211 13.46 -54.67 -3.90
C ALA A 211 12.04 -54.18 -4.23
N ASP A 212 11.02 -55.02 -4.00
CA ASP A 212 9.61 -54.67 -4.17
C ASP A 212 9.18 -53.53 -3.20
N GLU A 213 9.64 -53.58 -1.94
CA GLU A 213 9.42 -52.50 -0.96
C GLU A 213 10.05 -51.18 -1.40
N ILE A 214 11.30 -51.21 -1.89
CA ILE A 214 11.98 -50.01 -2.40
C ILE A 214 11.24 -49.43 -3.61
N SER A 215 10.77 -50.27 -4.54
CA SER A 215 9.95 -49.82 -5.68
C SER A 215 8.66 -49.11 -5.21
N GLY A 216 8.04 -49.60 -4.14
CA GLY A 216 6.89 -48.93 -3.51
C GLY A 216 7.22 -47.54 -2.97
N LEU A 217 8.39 -47.38 -2.35
CA LEU A 217 8.87 -46.09 -1.85
C LEU A 217 9.19 -45.12 -3.01
N LEU A 218 9.82 -45.60 -4.09
CA LEU A 218 10.14 -44.80 -5.28
C LEU A 218 8.87 -44.27 -5.96
N LYS A 219 7.82 -45.09 -6.08
CA LYS A 219 6.50 -44.65 -6.57
C LYS A 219 5.89 -43.55 -5.69
N SER A 220 6.03 -43.67 -4.38
CA SER A 220 5.54 -42.66 -3.44
C SER A 220 6.32 -41.34 -3.58
N LEU A 221 7.64 -41.42 -3.72
CA LEU A 221 8.50 -40.26 -4.00
C LEU A 221 8.16 -39.58 -5.33
N SER A 222 7.89 -40.36 -6.38
CA SER A 222 7.47 -39.84 -7.68
C SER A 222 6.18 -39.03 -7.56
N LYS A 223 5.19 -39.56 -6.83
CA LYS A 223 3.92 -38.86 -6.57
C LYS A 223 4.12 -37.57 -5.77
N GLU A 224 4.97 -37.59 -4.73
CA GLU A 224 5.27 -36.36 -3.99
C GLU A 224 6.00 -35.32 -4.86
N ASN A 225 6.85 -35.77 -5.78
CA ASN A 225 7.50 -34.87 -6.73
C ASN A 225 6.50 -34.25 -7.73
N GLU A 226 5.47 -34.99 -8.15
CA GLU A 226 4.35 -34.43 -8.92
C GLU A 226 3.57 -33.38 -8.10
N ASN A 227 3.29 -33.66 -6.82
CA ASN A 227 2.65 -32.70 -5.94
C ASN A 227 3.47 -31.40 -5.83
N ILE A 228 4.79 -31.50 -5.67
CA ILE A 228 5.70 -30.35 -5.64
C ILE A 228 5.57 -29.52 -6.93
N ASN A 229 5.57 -30.15 -8.10
CA ASN A 229 5.38 -29.43 -9.37
C ASN A 229 4.05 -28.66 -9.42
N THR A 230 2.95 -29.26 -8.96
CA THR A 230 1.66 -28.53 -8.90
C THR A 230 1.67 -27.34 -7.92
N GLN A 231 2.47 -27.41 -6.85
CA GLN A 231 2.62 -26.30 -5.90
C GLN A 231 3.46 -25.17 -6.50
N ILE A 232 4.51 -25.51 -7.25
CA ILE A 232 5.33 -24.55 -7.99
C ILE A 232 4.49 -23.80 -9.03
N GLU A 233 3.65 -24.48 -9.79
CA GLU A 233 2.75 -23.82 -10.76
C GLU A 233 1.82 -22.81 -10.08
N LYS A 234 1.23 -23.17 -8.93
CA LYS A 234 0.41 -22.25 -8.13
C LYS A 234 1.22 -21.06 -7.63
N LEU A 235 2.46 -21.29 -7.19
CA LEU A 235 3.36 -20.22 -6.76
C LEU A 235 3.68 -19.25 -7.91
N SER A 236 3.90 -19.77 -9.11
CA SER A 236 4.14 -18.96 -10.30
C SER A 236 2.96 -18.04 -10.60
N ASN A 237 1.74 -18.58 -10.62
CA ASN A 237 0.53 -17.79 -10.86
C ASN A 237 0.31 -16.71 -9.80
N LEU A 238 0.52 -17.04 -8.51
CA LEU A 238 0.42 -16.07 -7.42
C LEU A 238 1.46 -14.95 -7.53
N THR A 239 2.66 -15.28 -8.03
CA THR A 239 3.74 -14.31 -8.21
C THR A 239 3.42 -13.34 -9.36
N GLU A 240 2.80 -13.83 -10.44
CA GLU A 240 2.30 -13.01 -11.56
C GLU A 240 1.18 -12.07 -11.11
N GLU A 241 0.16 -12.59 -10.42
CA GLU A 241 -0.92 -11.76 -9.84
C GLU A 241 -0.37 -10.67 -8.90
N GLN A 242 0.63 -11.00 -8.10
CA GLN A 242 1.26 -10.05 -7.18
C GLN A 242 2.04 -8.95 -7.91
N ASP A 243 2.67 -9.24 -9.05
CA ASP A 243 3.37 -8.25 -9.88
C ASP A 243 2.39 -7.27 -10.54
N ASP A 244 1.28 -7.78 -11.07
CA ASP A 244 0.20 -6.97 -11.65
C ASP A 244 -0.42 -6.04 -10.60
N MET A 245 -0.70 -6.55 -9.40
CA MET A 245 -1.20 -5.76 -8.29
C MET A 245 -0.22 -4.66 -7.89
N ALA A 246 1.08 -4.96 -7.81
CA ALA A 246 2.11 -3.99 -7.47
C ALA A 246 2.19 -2.87 -8.52
N THR A 247 2.08 -3.23 -9.81
CA THR A 247 2.07 -2.27 -10.92
C THR A 247 0.87 -1.32 -10.82
N ASN A 248 -0.33 -1.86 -10.64
CA ASN A 248 -1.55 -1.06 -10.47
C ASN A 248 -1.47 -0.09 -9.28
N VAL A 249 -0.93 -0.54 -8.13
CA VAL A 249 -0.78 0.33 -6.96
C VAL A 249 0.25 1.44 -7.22
N ASN A 250 1.33 1.15 -7.93
CA ASN A 250 2.32 2.16 -8.31
C ASN A 250 1.73 3.25 -9.22
N GLU A 251 0.88 2.90 -10.19
CA GLU A 251 0.18 3.87 -11.03
C GLU A 251 -0.72 4.81 -10.21
N VAL A 252 -1.49 4.25 -9.26
CA VAL A 252 -2.35 5.03 -8.36
C VAL A 252 -1.52 5.96 -7.46
N ILE A 253 -0.36 5.50 -6.99
CA ILE A 253 0.58 6.32 -6.21
C ILE A 253 1.08 7.50 -7.04
N GLU A 254 1.47 7.28 -8.30
CA GLU A 254 1.95 8.36 -9.18
C GLU A 254 0.87 9.41 -9.47
N GLU A 255 -0.38 8.96 -9.68
CA GLU A 255 -1.52 9.85 -9.84
C GLU A 255 -1.75 10.70 -8.58
N LEU A 256 -1.69 10.08 -7.39
CA LEU A 256 -1.84 10.76 -6.11
C LEU A 256 -0.73 11.80 -5.87
N VAL A 257 0.54 11.46 -6.14
CA VAL A 257 1.65 12.41 -6.02
C VAL A 257 1.44 13.61 -6.94
N THR A 258 0.98 13.38 -8.17
CA THR A 258 0.74 14.45 -9.15
C THR A 258 -0.40 15.37 -8.72
N LYS A 259 -1.46 14.83 -8.12
CA LYS A 259 -2.60 15.62 -7.61
C LYS A 259 -2.26 16.42 -6.35
N VAL A 260 -1.40 15.90 -5.47
CA VAL A 260 -1.00 16.58 -4.24
C VAL A 260 0.05 17.68 -4.50
N ALA A 261 0.79 17.59 -5.61
CA ALA A 261 1.78 18.60 -6.01
C ALA A 261 1.18 19.82 -6.72
N ARG A 262 -0.10 19.79 -7.11
CA ARG A 262 -0.84 20.90 -7.71
C ARG A 262 -1.64 21.66 -6.67
#